data_AF-M4NII1-F1
#
_entry.id   AF-M4NII1-F1
#
_cell.length_a   1.000
_cell.length_b   1.000
_cell.length_c   1.000
_cell.angle_alpha   90.00
_cell.angle_beta   90.00
_cell.angle_gamma   90.00
#
_symmetry.space_group_name_H-M   'P 1'
#
loop_
_entity.id
_entity.type
_entity.pdbx_description
1 polymer ?
#
loop_
_entity_poly.entity_id
_entity_poly.type
_entity_poly.pdbx_seq_one_letter_code
_entity_poly.pdbx_strand_id
1 'polypeptide(L)'
;MDFKSRLSATYQGFAAALDDFGRMALWALLSLLLLVVIAWFLNPAKIGSYLWIVSKLSLAAVLGYGFDRAASPYARPHQLDGIERAMAQTRRATLMAAAIVAAGLMP
;
A
#
# COMPACT_ATOMS: atom_id res chain seq x y z
N MET A 1 3.42 15.77 37.01
CA MET A 1 3.03 15.54 35.61
C MET A 1 2.84 14.04 35.42
N ASP A 2 1.61 13.64 35.16
CA ASP A 2 1.16 12.25 35.25
C ASP A 2 1.59 11.43 34.01
N PHE A 3 2.07 10.20 34.22
CA PHE A 3 2.55 9.31 33.16
C PHE A 3 1.47 9.04 32.09
N LYS A 4 0.21 9.04 32.54
CA LYS A 4 -0.98 8.86 31.69
C LYS A 4 -1.16 9.98 30.66
N SER A 5 -0.86 11.24 31.02
CA SER A 5 -1.02 12.38 30.11
C SER A 5 0.07 12.43 29.03
N ARG A 6 1.25 11.87 29.30
CA ARG A 6 2.32 11.70 28.31
C ARG A 6 1.97 10.62 27.29
N LEU A 7 1.39 9.50 27.74
CA LEU A 7 0.95 8.42 26.87
C LEU A 7 -0.23 8.82 25.96
N SER A 8 -1.18 9.61 26.47
CA SER A 8 -2.29 10.09 25.64
C SER A 8 -1.83 11.08 24.58
N ALA A 9 -0.86 11.95 24.91
CA ALA A 9 -0.30 12.91 23.96
C ALA A 9 0.51 12.22 22.84
N THR A 10 1.29 11.18 23.16
CA THR A 10 2.00 10.39 22.15
C THR A 10 1.04 9.56 21.30
N TYR A 11 0.00 8.99 21.89
CA TYR A 11 -1.05 8.28 21.16
C TYR A 11 -1.79 9.21 20.19
N GLN A 12 -2.17 10.41 20.63
CA GLN A 12 -2.85 11.40 19.79
C GLN A 12 -1.95 11.92 18.66
N GLY A 13 -0.67 12.14 18.91
CA GLY A 13 0.29 12.51 17.86
C GLY A 13 0.51 11.38 16.84
N PHE A 14 0.55 10.13 17.30
CA PHE A 14 0.66 8.97 16.42
C PHE A 14 -0.63 8.72 15.62
N ALA A 15 -1.80 8.90 16.24
CA ALA A 15 -3.10 8.80 15.60
C ALA A 15 -3.30 9.89 14.53
N ALA A 16 -2.94 11.14 14.83
CA ALA A 16 -2.99 12.24 13.87
C ALA A 16 -2.02 12.02 12.69
N ALA A 17 -0.80 11.51 12.97
CA ALA A 17 0.15 11.16 11.91
C ALA A 17 -0.35 10.01 11.03
N LEU A 18 -1.07 9.04 11.60
CA LEU A 18 -1.72 7.95 10.87
C LEU A 18 -2.92 8.40 10.04
N ASP A 19 -3.71 9.34 10.56
CA ASP A 19 -4.83 9.95 9.85
C ASP A 19 -4.35 10.75 8.63
N ASP A 20 -3.24 11.49 8.76
CA ASP A 20 -2.62 12.24 7.66
C ASP A 20 -1.94 11.32 6.62
N PHE A 21 -1.33 10.22 7.05
CA PHE A 21 -0.74 9.22 6.13
C PHE A 21 -1.82 8.44 5.35
N GLY A 22 -3.08 8.53 5.78
CA GLY A 22 -4.26 7.99 5.10
C GLY A 22 -4.44 6.49 5.27
N ARG A 23 -5.68 6.02 5.04
CA ARG A 23 -6.09 4.60 5.19
C ARG A 23 -5.13 3.61 4.51
N MET A 24 -4.49 4.00 3.40
CA MET A 24 -3.57 3.15 2.66
C MET A 24 -2.27 2.86 3.41
N ALA A 25 -1.77 3.82 4.19
CA ALA A 25 -0.59 3.63 5.01
C ALA A 25 -0.86 2.72 6.20
N LEU A 26 -2.05 2.82 6.81
CA LEU A 26 -2.48 1.90 7.86
C LEU A 26 -2.47 0.44 7.34
N TRP A 27 -3.03 0.20 6.16
CA TRP A 27 -3.01 -1.14 5.53
C TRP A 27 -1.59 -1.60 5.18
N ALA A 28 -0.73 -0.70 4.71
CA ALA A 28 0.67 -1.02 4.44
C ALA A 28 1.44 -1.39 5.73
N LEU A 29 1.23 -0.64 6.81
CA LEU A 29 1.85 -0.89 8.10
C LEU A 29 1.38 -2.21 8.71
N LEU A 30 0.07 -2.49 8.66
CA LEU A 30 -0.48 -3.78 9.10
C LEU A 30 0.11 -4.95 8.29
N SER A 31 0.26 -4.79 6.97
CA SER A 31 0.86 -5.81 6.11
C SER A 31 2.34 -6.03 6.44
N LEU A 32 3.09 -4.96 6.71
CA LEU A 32 4.50 -5.02 7.10
C LEU A 32 4.66 -5.69 8.48
N LEU A 33 3.80 -5.35 9.44
CA LEU A 33 3.81 -5.95 10.77
C LEU A 33 3.54 -7.46 10.69
N LEU A 34 2.55 -7.87 9.90
CA LEU A 34 2.25 -9.28 9.69
C LEU A 34 3.43 -10.03 9.04
N LEU A 35 4.07 -9.42 8.05
CA LEU A 35 5.28 -9.96 7.41
C LEU A 35 6.39 -10.19 8.44
N VAL A 36 6.67 -9.22 9.30
CA VAL A 36 7.70 -9.34 10.36
C VAL A 36 7.36 -10.46 11.34
N VAL A 37 6.09 -10.56 11.74
CA VAL A 37 5.65 -11.63 12.66
C VAL A 37 5.87 -13.01 12.05
N ILE A 38 5.49 -13.20 10.77
CA ILE A 38 5.65 -14.50 10.08
C ILE A 38 7.14 -14.80 9.83
N ALA A 39 7.88 -13.81 9.36
CA ALA A 39 9.30 -13.92 9.03
C ALA A 39 10.14 -14.28 10.27
N TRP A 40 9.84 -13.70 11.43
CA TRP A 40 10.66 -13.87 12.62
C TRP A 40 10.21 -15.02 13.53
N PHE A 41 8.91 -15.21 13.71
CA PHE A 41 8.38 -16.16 14.70
C PHE A 41 7.94 -17.50 14.11
N LEU A 42 7.49 -17.55 12.85
CA LEU A 42 6.90 -18.76 12.28
C LEU A 42 7.90 -19.55 11.42
N ASN A 43 8.65 -18.86 10.54
CA ASN A 43 9.58 -19.55 9.65
C ASN A 43 10.76 -18.66 9.21
N PRO A 44 11.79 -18.51 10.05
CA PRO A 44 12.95 -17.66 9.75
C PRO A 44 13.80 -18.18 8.59
N ALA A 45 13.74 -19.48 8.28
CA ALA A 45 14.48 -20.04 7.15
C ALA A 45 13.97 -19.53 5.78
N LYS A 46 12.72 -19.04 5.72
CA LYS A 46 12.07 -18.59 4.46
C LYS A 46 12.01 -17.06 4.30
N ILE A 47 12.76 -16.30 5.11
CA ILE A 47 12.76 -14.83 5.03
C ILE A 47 13.08 -14.34 3.62
N GLY A 48 14.06 -14.96 2.94
CA GLY A 48 14.41 -14.61 1.56
C GLY A 48 13.25 -14.78 0.59
N SER A 49 12.47 -15.86 0.71
CA SER A 49 11.30 -16.11 -0.13
C SER A 49 10.17 -15.10 0.12
N TYR A 50 9.93 -14.73 1.38
CA TYR A 50 8.93 -13.71 1.70
C TYR A 50 9.34 -12.33 1.18
N LEU A 51 10.60 -11.96 1.36
CA LEU A 51 11.13 -10.69 0.86
C LEU A 51 11.08 -10.61 -0.66
N TRP A 52 11.34 -11.72 -1.34
CA TRP A 52 11.20 -11.85 -2.79
C TRP A 52 9.76 -11.57 -3.25
N ILE A 53 8.77 -12.26 -2.66
CA ILE A 53 7.36 -12.09 -3.01
C ILE A 53 6.90 -10.64 -2.77
N VAL A 54 7.24 -10.07 -1.60
CA VAL A 54 6.88 -8.69 -1.25
C VAL A 54 7.49 -7.69 -2.23
N SER A 55 8.77 -7.86 -2.59
CA SER A 55 9.45 -6.99 -3.55
C SER A 55 8.79 -7.05 -4.92
N LYS A 56 8.47 -8.26 -5.40
CA LYS A 56 7.84 -8.49 -6.70
C LYS A 56 6.44 -7.86 -6.78
N LEU A 57 5.60 -8.08 -5.76
CA LEU A 57 4.25 -7.52 -5.67
C LEU A 57 4.28 -5.98 -5.56
N SER A 58 5.21 -5.44 -4.77
CA SER A 58 5.37 -3.99 -4.62
C SER A 58 5.80 -3.34 -5.94
N LEU A 59 6.76 -3.95 -6.65
CA LEU A 59 7.18 -3.48 -7.97
C LEU A 59 6.03 -3.54 -8.97
N ALA A 60 5.24 -4.60 -8.98
CA ALA A 60 4.09 -4.75 -9.86
C ALA A 60 3.02 -3.66 -9.64
N ALA A 61 2.76 -3.29 -8.38
CA ALA A 61 1.85 -2.19 -8.07
C ALA A 61 2.37 -0.84 -8.60
N VAL A 62 3.68 -0.58 -8.45
CA VAL A 62 4.33 0.63 -8.98
C VAL A 62 4.27 0.65 -10.50
N LEU A 63 4.53 -0.48 -11.16
CA LEU A 63 4.44 -0.60 -12.62
C LEU A 63 3.02 -0.37 -13.12
N GLY A 64 2.01 -0.99 -12.50
CA GLY A 64 0.60 -0.78 -12.87
C GLY A 64 0.18 0.69 -12.75
N TYR A 65 0.62 1.38 -11.71
CA TYR A 65 0.44 2.82 -11.55
C TYR A 65 1.19 3.63 -12.63
N GLY A 66 2.43 3.26 -12.93
CA GLY A 66 3.23 3.87 -13.98
C GLY A 66 2.59 3.73 -15.36
N PHE A 67 2.05 2.55 -15.68
CA PHE A 67 1.32 2.29 -16.93
C PHE A 67 0.06 3.15 -17.05
N ASP A 68 -0.78 3.26 -16.00
CA ASP A 68 -1.93 4.19 -16.02
C ASP A 68 -1.48 5.62 -16.32
N ARG A 69 -0.37 6.05 -15.73
CA ARG A 69 0.15 7.42 -15.92
C ARG A 69 0.71 7.66 -17.32
N ALA A 70 1.37 6.67 -17.91
CA ALA A 70 1.93 6.75 -19.26
C ALA A 70 0.83 6.67 -20.34
N ALA A 71 -0.15 5.79 -20.15
CA ALA A 71 -1.26 5.61 -21.08
C ALA A 71 -2.28 6.78 -21.04
N SER A 72 -2.37 7.51 -19.92
CA SER A 72 -3.32 8.61 -19.76
C SER A 72 -2.68 9.82 -19.05
N PRO A 73 -1.78 10.58 -19.70
CA PRO A 73 -1.02 11.66 -19.06
C PRO A 73 -1.89 12.79 -18.49
N TYR A 74 -3.00 13.10 -19.17
CA TYR A 74 -3.89 14.24 -18.87
C TYR A 74 -5.18 13.86 -18.13
N ALA A 75 -5.50 12.57 -17.98
CA ALA A 75 -6.75 12.11 -17.36
C ALA A 75 -6.51 11.55 -15.96
N ARG A 76 -5.95 12.39 -15.06
CA ARG A 76 -5.61 11.97 -13.70
C ARG A 76 -6.85 12.00 -12.80
N PRO A 77 -7.09 10.96 -11.98
CA PRO A 77 -8.30 10.89 -11.15
C PRO A 77 -8.51 12.06 -10.17
N HIS A 78 -7.45 12.77 -9.78
CA HIS A 78 -7.55 13.92 -8.86
C HIS A 78 -7.83 15.25 -9.57
N GLN A 79 -7.79 15.27 -10.91
CA GLN A 79 -8.03 16.46 -11.74
C GLN A 79 -9.40 16.39 -12.45
N LEU A 80 -10.11 15.27 -12.30
CA LEU A 80 -11.39 15.01 -12.95
C LEU A 80 -12.50 15.06 -11.92
N ASP A 81 -13.71 15.37 -12.39
CA ASP A 81 -14.93 15.42 -11.56
C ASP A 81 -16.02 14.47 -12.08
N GLY A 82 -16.98 14.18 -11.21
CA GLY A 82 -18.16 13.37 -11.55
C GLY A 82 -17.81 11.96 -12.08
N ILE A 83 -18.41 11.62 -13.23
CA ILE A 83 -18.32 10.28 -13.84
C ILE A 83 -16.91 10.00 -14.39
N GLU A 84 -16.24 11.01 -14.94
CA GLU A 84 -14.90 10.86 -15.51
C GLU A 84 -13.88 10.44 -14.44
N ARG A 85 -14.02 10.98 -13.22
CA ARG A 85 -13.23 10.58 -12.07
C ARG A 85 -13.45 9.10 -11.73
N ALA A 86 -14.70 8.66 -11.66
CA ALA A 86 -15.02 7.27 -11.34
C ALA A 86 -14.46 6.30 -12.41
N MET A 87 -14.56 6.66 -13.68
CA MET A 87 -13.98 5.89 -14.78
C MET A 87 -12.44 5.82 -14.69
N ALA A 88 -11.77 6.95 -14.43
CA ALA A 88 -10.32 6.99 -14.29
C ALA A 88 -9.83 6.21 -13.05
N GLN A 89 -10.55 6.26 -11.94
CA GLN A 89 -10.26 5.46 -10.75
C GLN A 89 -10.40 3.96 -11.03
N THR A 90 -11.46 3.57 -11.74
CA THR A 90 -11.71 2.17 -12.10
C THR A 90 -10.61 1.64 -13.02
N ARG A 91 -10.24 2.41 -14.06
CA ARG A 91 -9.13 2.04 -14.97
C ARG A 91 -7.83 1.81 -14.19
N ARG A 92 -7.45 2.75 -13.33
CA ARG A 92 -6.23 2.63 -12.51
C ARG A 92 -6.28 1.40 -11.60
N ALA A 93 -7.40 1.18 -10.93
CA ALA A 93 -7.59 0.01 -10.07
C ALA A 93 -7.43 -1.29 -10.86
N THR A 94 -8.05 -1.39 -12.04
CA THR A 94 -7.95 -2.58 -12.91
C THR A 94 -6.52 -2.81 -13.41
N LEU A 95 -5.80 -1.77 -13.83
CA LEU A 95 -4.41 -1.91 -14.29
C LEU A 95 -3.47 -2.35 -13.16
N MET A 96 -3.62 -1.77 -11.97
CA MET A 96 -2.86 -2.17 -10.79
C MET A 96 -3.18 -3.62 -10.38
N ALA A 97 -4.46 -3.99 -10.35
CA ALA A 97 -4.88 -5.36 -10.03
C ALA A 97 -4.32 -6.38 -11.04
N ALA A 98 -4.41 -6.10 -12.34
CA ALA A 98 -3.86 -6.95 -13.38
C ALA A 98 -2.34 -7.16 -13.23
N ALA A 99 -1.60 -6.08 -12.96
CA ALA A 99 -0.15 -6.15 -12.75
C ALA A 99 0.22 -6.99 -11.51
N ILE A 100 -0.50 -6.79 -10.39
CA ILE A 100 -0.27 -7.53 -9.14
C ILE A 100 -0.58 -9.01 -9.32
N VAL A 101 -1.71 -9.36 -9.97
CA VAL A 101 -2.09 -10.74 -10.24
C VAL A 101 -1.06 -11.42 -11.16
N ALA A 102 -0.63 -10.75 -12.23
CA ALA A 102 0.40 -11.28 -13.12
C ALA A 102 1.71 -11.57 -12.37
N ALA A 103 2.14 -10.66 -11.49
CA ALA A 103 3.33 -10.85 -10.68
C ALA A 103 3.18 -11.97 -9.64
N GLY A 104 1.98 -12.16 -9.07
CA GLY A 104 1.68 -13.22 -8.12
C GLY A 104 1.56 -14.62 -8.73
N LEU A 105 1.15 -14.72 -10.00
CA LEU A 105 1.10 -15.99 -10.74
C LEU A 105 2.45 -16.43 -11.28
N MET A 106 3.40 -15.50 -11.43
CA MET A 106 4.73 -15.80 -11.91
C MET A 106 5.54 -16.52 -10.81
N PRO A 107 6.13 -17.69 -11.10
CA PRO A 107 6.87 -18.47 -10.11
C PRO A 107 8.11 -17.75 -9.56
#